data_AF-A0A7V6ZQ68-F1
#
_entry.id   AF-A0A7V6ZQ68-F1
#
_cell.length_a   1.000
_cell.length_b   1.000
_cell.length_c   1.000
_cell.angle_alpha   90.00
_cell.angle_beta   90.00
_cell.angle_gamma   90.00
#
_symmetry.space_group_name_H-M   'P 1'
#
loop_
_entity.id
_entity.type
_entity.pdbx_description
1 polymer ?
#
loop_
_entity_poly.entity_id
_entity_poly.type
_entity_poly.pdbx_seq_one_letter_code
_entity_poly.pdbx_strand_id
1 'polypeptide(L)' 'QYAFERLTCDAYFEGSYLKALQALTLNRTIVDMELAKKILDQLIEANKDYWPVLK' A
#
# COMPACT_ATOMS: atom_id res chain seq x y z
N GLN A 1 -2.72 -11.71 -8.63
CA GLN A 1 -3.79 -10.77 -8.23
C GLN A 1 -4.28 -10.98 -6.80
N TYR A 2 -4.73 -12.18 -6.41
CA TYR A 2 -5.29 -12.45 -5.06
C TYR A 2 -4.40 -12.00 -3.87
N ALA A 3 -3.09 -12.25 -3.93
CA ALA A 3 -2.18 -11.88 -2.83
C ALA A 3 -2.07 -10.35 -2.62
N PHE A 4 -2.10 -9.57 -3.71
CA PHE A 4 -2.10 -8.11 -3.64
C PHE A 4 -3.41 -7.61 -2.99
N GLU A 5 -4.55 -8.05 -3.53
CA GLU A 5 -5.88 -7.62 -3.07
C GLU A 5 -6.09 -7.95 -1.59
N ARG A 6 -5.66 -9.14 -1.17
CA ARG A 6 -5.73 -9.56 0.22
C ARG A 6 -4.82 -8.72 1.13
N LEU A 7 -3.57 -8.48 0.73
CA LEU A 7 -2.65 -7.64 1.50
C LEU A 7 -3.13 -6.19 1.61
N THR A 8 -3.78 -5.65 0.57
CA THR A 8 -4.37 -4.31 0.61
C THR A 8 -5.53 -4.23 1.60
N CYS A 9 -6.42 -5.25 1.63
CA CYS A 9 -7.47 -5.32 2.64
C CYS A 9 -6.89 -5.43 4.05
N ASP A 10 -5.91 -6.32 4.27
CA ASP A 10 -5.27 -6.49 5.57
C ASP A 10 -4.57 -5.19 6.02
N ALA A 11 -3.90 -4.48 5.10
CA ALA A 11 -3.27 -3.20 5.37
C ALA A 11 -4.28 -2.12 5.78
N TYR A 12 -5.48 -2.12 5.19
CA TYR A 12 -6.56 -1.20 5.55
C TYR A 12 -7.12 -1.50 6.95
N PHE A 13 -7.41 -2.77 7.26
CA PHE A 13 -7.99 -3.15 8.56
C PHE A 13 -7.00 -3.03 9.72
N GLU A 14 -5.74 -3.38 9.50
CA GLU A 14 -4.69 -3.29 10.53
C GLU A 14 -4.04 -1.90 10.59
N GLY A 15 -4.25 -1.07 9.56
CA GLY A 15 -3.56 0.21 9.42
C GLY A 15 -2.05 0.03 9.28
N SER A 16 -1.57 -0.98 8.54
CA SER A 16 -0.14 -1.29 8.44
C SER A 16 0.48 -0.73 7.16
N TYR A 17 1.41 0.22 7.31
CA TYR A 17 2.18 0.77 6.19
C TYR A 17 3.00 -0.31 5.47
N LEU A 18 3.60 -1.23 6.26
CA LEU A 18 4.47 -2.28 5.73
C LEU A 18 3.70 -3.28 4.86
N LYS A 19 2.46 -3.61 5.23
CA LYS A 19 1.58 -4.46 4.39
C LYS A 19 1.13 -3.75 3.12
N ALA A 20 0.84 -2.44 3.18
CA ALA A 20 0.51 -1.65 1.99
C ALA A 20 1.69 -1.59 1.01
N LEU A 21 2.92 -1.44 1.52
CA LEU A 21 4.14 -1.46 0.72
C LEU A 21 4.40 -2.84 0.09
N GLN A 22 4.22 -3.91 0.87
CA GLN A 22 4.32 -5.28 0.35
C GLN A 22 3.30 -5.53 -0.76
N ALA A 23 2.05 -5.06 -0.59
CA ALA A 23 1.03 -5.15 -1.62
C ALA A 23 1.49 -4.47 -2.92
N LEU A 24 1.92 -3.20 -2.85
CA LEU A 24 2.37 -2.46 -4.03
C LEU A 24 3.58 -3.11 -4.71
N THR A 25 4.53 -3.64 -3.93
CA THR A 25 5.71 -4.34 -4.46
C THR A 25 5.34 -5.67 -5.13
N LEU A 26 4.27 -6.32 -4.67
CA LEU A 26 3.76 -7.56 -5.27
C LEU A 26 3.01 -7.32 -6.58
N ASN A 27 2.67 -6.06 -6.88
CA ASN A 27 1.99 -5.70 -8.11
C ASN A 27 2.98 -5.72 -9.30
N ARG A 28 2.58 -6.38 -10.38
CA ARG A 28 3.40 -6.56 -11.59
C ARG A 28 3.72 -5.26 -12.31
N THR A 29 3.03 -4.16 -12.00
CA THR A 29 3.26 -2.85 -12.62
C THR A 29 4.31 -2.00 -11.88
N ILE A 30 4.61 -2.32 -10.62
CA ILE A 30 5.45 -1.51 -9.72
C ILE A 30 6.57 -2.40 -9.16
N VAL A 31 7.22 -3.21 -10.00
CA VAL A 31 8.20 -4.25 -9.62
C VAL A 31 9.44 -3.71 -8.86
N ASP A 32 9.48 -2.41 -8.56
CA ASP A 32 10.53 -1.69 -7.85
C ASP A 32 10.04 -1.23 -6.46
N MET A 33 10.80 -1.59 -5.42
CA MET A 33 10.49 -1.30 -4.02
C MET A 33 10.63 0.18 -3.66
N GLU A 34 11.62 0.90 -4.21
CA GLU A 34 11.78 2.33 -3.97
C GLU A 34 10.67 3.13 -4.63
N LEU A 35 10.28 2.72 -5.84
CA LEU A 35 9.15 3.32 -6.55
C LEU A 35 7.82 3.04 -5.82
N ALA A 36 7.62 1.81 -5.34
CA ALA A 36 6.45 1.44 -4.54
C ALA A 36 6.31 2.32 -3.30
N LYS A 37 7.42 2.59 -2.60
CA LYS A 37 7.43 3.47 -1.43
C LYS A 37 7.03 4.90 -1.78
N LYS A 38 7.64 5.48 -2.81
CA LYS A 38 7.32 6.84 -3.28
C LYS A 38 5.84 6.97 -3.67
N ILE A 39 5.31 5.98 -4.39
CA ILE A 39 3.89 5.96 -4.79
C ILE A 39 3.00 5.82 -3.57
N LEU A 40 3.34 4.94 -2.62
CA LEU A 40 2.56 4.76 -1.39
C LEU A 40 2.48 6.06 -0.58
N ASP A 41 3.60 6.75 -0.40
CA ASP A 41 3.65 8.02 0.34
C ASP A 41 2.79 9.10 -0.34
N GLN A 42 2.86 9.19 -1.68
CA GLN A 42 2.01 10.11 -2.45
C GLN A 42 0.52 9.74 -2.38
N LEU A 43 0.18 8.45 -2.41
CA LEU A 43 -1.19 7.97 -2.29
C LEU A 43 -1.75 8.23 -0.89
N ILE A 44 -0.95 8.02 0.15
CA ILE A 44 -1.34 8.34 1.54
C ILE A 44 -1.61 9.83 1.64
N GLU A 45 -0.74 10.67 1.10
CA GLU A 45 -0.92 12.13 1.11
C GLU A 45 -2.18 12.59 0.38
N ALA A 46 -2.41 12.06 -0.82
CA ALA A 46 -3.59 12.39 -1.62
C ALA A 46 -4.90 11.86 -1.01
N ASN A 47 -4.84 10.79 -0.22
CA ASN A 47 -6.01 10.12 0.38
C ASN A 47 -6.08 10.28 1.90
N LYS A 48 -5.39 11.29 2.49
CA LYS A 48 -5.38 11.54 3.95
C LYS A 48 -6.78 11.60 4.57
N ASP A 49 -7.78 12.07 3.84
CA ASP A 49 -9.16 12.20 4.31
C ASP A 49 -10.01 10.92 4.16
N TYR A 50 -9.54 9.95 3.37
CA TYR A 50 -10.28 8.73 3.03
C TYR A 50 -9.67 7.45 3.61
N TRP A 51 -8.34 7.42 3.79
CA TRP A 51 -7.63 6.25 4.27
C TRP A 51 -7.49 6.25 5.80
N PRO A 52 -7.49 5.07 6.44
CA PRO A 52 -7.17 4.95 7.86
C PRO A 52 -5.70 5.35 8.09
N VAL A 53 -5.40 5.77 9.33
CA VAL A 53 -4.03 6.12 9.72
C VAL A 53 -3.15 4.87 9.64
N LEU A 54 -2.26 4.84 8.64
CA LEU A 54 -1.28 3.79 8.48
C LEU A 54 -0.11 4.04 9.45
N LYS A 55 0.19 3.06 10.30
CA LYS A 55 1.30 3.01 11.26
C LYS A 55 2.48 2.20 10.72
#